data_AF-U6DJF8-F1
#
_entry.id   AF-U6DJF8-F1
#
_cell.length_a   1.000
_cell.length_b   1.000
_cell.length_c   1.000
_cell.angle_alpha   90.00
_cell.angle_beta   90.00
_cell.angle_gamma   90.00
#
_symmetry.space_group_name_H-M   'P 1'
#
loop_
_entity.id
_entity.type
_entity.pdbx_description
1 polymer ?
#
loop_
_entity_poly.entity_id
_entity_poly.type
_entity_poly.pdbx_seq_one_letter_code
_entity_poly.pdbx_strand_id
1 'polypeptide(L)'
;MAPVKISHVVSFSSQDPKYPVENLLNPDSPRGPWLSSPQDKSGQLKVELQLERAVPIGYIDVGNCGSAFLQIDVGRSSWSLDRPFVTLLPATMLMSLADLKQGKNRSGVRMFKDDDFLAPASGESWDRLRLTCSQPFTRQQSFGLAFLRVCSSLDSLDDPVGGPSAPESSRLSQGSDAQESSPSPWLANPSIRRTFFPDPQT
;
A
#
# COMPACT_ATOMS: atom_id res chain seq x y z
N MET A 1 -10.60 2.97 0.89
CA MET A 1 -9.41 2.18 0.49
C MET A 1 -8.28 2.43 1.47
N ALA A 2 -7.65 1.37 1.97
CA ALA A 2 -6.66 1.45 3.04
C ALA A 2 -5.24 1.04 2.58
N PRO A 3 -4.18 1.77 2.96
CA PRO A 3 -2.80 1.30 2.78
C PRO A 3 -2.58 -0.05 3.46
N VAL A 4 -1.80 -0.91 2.81
CA VAL A 4 -1.49 -2.26 3.28
C VAL A 4 -0.02 -2.30 3.64
N LYS A 5 0.28 -2.64 4.90
CA LYS A 5 1.67 -2.71 5.34
C LYS A 5 2.37 -3.93 4.75
N ILE A 6 3.60 -3.73 4.32
CA ILE A 6 4.51 -4.82 3.97
C ILE A 6 5.21 -5.25 5.26
N SER A 7 5.03 -6.50 5.68
CA SER A 7 5.53 -7.00 6.96
C SER A 7 7.05 -7.23 6.94
N HIS A 8 7.54 -7.98 5.94
CA HIS A 8 8.94 -8.34 5.80
C HIS A 8 9.27 -8.78 4.36
N VAL A 9 10.57 -8.86 4.10
CA VAL A 9 11.15 -9.39 2.86
C VAL A 9 11.30 -10.91 3.01
N VAL A 10 10.78 -11.65 2.04
CA VAL A 10 10.81 -13.11 2.01
C VAL A 10 12.10 -13.59 1.34
N SER A 11 12.40 -13.01 0.17
CA SER A 11 13.60 -13.33 -0.60
C SER A 11 13.94 -12.15 -1.52
N PHE A 12 15.19 -12.06 -1.95
CA PHE A 12 15.64 -11.10 -2.93
C PHE A 12 16.83 -11.66 -3.73
N SER A 13 17.03 -11.16 -4.94
CA SER A 13 18.13 -11.62 -5.81
C SER A 13 19.44 -10.85 -5.59
N SER A 14 19.37 -9.54 -5.33
CA SER A 14 20.52 -8.66 -5.23
C SER A 14 20.14 -7.35 -4.55
N GLN A 15 21.09 -6.76 -3.81
CA GLN A 15 20.90 -5.49 -3.15
C GLN A 15 22.22 -4.74 -2.94
N ASP A 16 22.14 -3.42 -2.90
CA ASP A 16 23.23 -2.55 -2.49
C ASP A 16 23.31 -2.47 -0.94
N PRO A 17 24.51 -2.53 -0.33
CA PRO A 17 24.66 -2.46 1.13
C PRO A 17 24.11 -1.18 1.78
N LYS A 18 24.09 -0.07 1.05
CA LYS A 18 23.56 1.23 1.50
C LYS A 18 22.08 1.40 1.15
N TYR A 19 21.62 0.76 0.08
CA TYR A 19 20.26 0.86 -0.43
C TYR A 19 19.59 -0.51 -0.51
N PRO A 20 19.37 -1.16 0.65
CA PRO A 20 18.93 -2.54 0.68
C PRO A 20 17.42 -2.66 0.46
N VAL A 21 16.94 -3.89 0.30
CA VAL A 21 15.55 -4.16 -0.08
C VAL A 21 14.54 -3.81 1.01
N GLU A 22 14.96 -3.80 2.27
CA GLU A 22 14.15 -3.42 3.43
C GLU A 22 13.66 -1.97 3.36
N ASN A 23 14.29 -1.14 2.53
CA ASN A 23 13.85 0.23 2.28
C ASN A 23 12.44 0.29 1.67
N LEU A 24 12.00 -0.77 0.98
CA LEU A 24 10.64 -0.86 0.43
C LEU A 24 9.56 -1.12 1.49
N LEU A 25 9.92 -1.57 2.70
CA LEU A 25 8.94 -1.95 3.72
C LEU A 25 8.17 -0.75 4.28
N ASN A 26 8.75 0.45 4.18
CA ASN A 26 8.13 1.67 4.66
C ASN A 26 8.33 2.80 3.63
N PRO A 27 7.34 3.06 2.75
CA PRO A 27 7.49 4.01 1.65
C PRO A 27 7.65 5.47 2.10
N ASP A 28 7.21 5.80 3.31
CA ASP A 28 7.27 7.17 3.85
C ASP A 28 8.58 7.41 4.65
N SER A 29 9.41 6.39 4.80
CA SER A 29 10.67 6.45 5.53
C SER A 29 11.77 7.07 4.68
N PRO A 30 12.65 7.95 5.23
CA PRO A 30 13.74 8.57 4.48
C PRO A 30 14.92 7.62 4.17
N ARG A 31 14.69 6.30 4.19
CA ARG A 31 15.73 5.27 4.03
C ARG A 31 16.28 5.17 2.60
N GLY A 32 15.66 5.84 1.64
CA GLY A 32 16.09 5.87 0.25
C GLY A 32 15.57 4.68 -0.56
N PRO A 33 16.05 4.49 -1.80
CA PRO A 33 15.58 3.43 -2.68
C PRO A 33 16.08 2.04 -2.26
N TRP A 34 15.52 1.00 -2.86
CA TRP A 34 16.18 -0.29 -3.05
C TRP A 34 16.92 -0.29 -4.39
N LEU A 35 18.20 -0.66 -4.39
CA LEU A 35 19.03 -0.73 -5.60
C LEU A 35 19.74 -2.08 -5.72
N SER A 36 20.04 -2.47 -6.97
CA SER A 36 20.94 -3.58 -7.29
C SER A 36 22.33 -3.36 -6.68
N SER A 37 23.00 -4.44 -6.28
CA SER A 37 24.43 -4.39 -5.97
C SER A 37 25.22 -3.80 -7.16
N PRO A 38 26.22 -2.94 -6.94
CA PRO A 38 27.07 -2.43 -8.02
C PRO A 38 27.78 -3.54 -8.82
N GLN A 39 28.00 -4.70 -8.19
CA GLN A 39 28.63 -5.88 -8.77
C GLN A 39 27.65 -6.74 -9.58
N ASP A 40 26.34 -6.56 -9.38
CA ASP A 40 25.32 -7.29 -10.11
C ASP A 40 25.16 -6.73 -11.53
N LYS A 41 25.36 -7.61 -12.52
CA LYS A 41 25.26 -7.31 -13.96
C LYS A 41 24.18 -8.12 -14.66
N SER A 42 23.32 -8.79 -13.90
CA SER A 42 22.21 -9.61 -14.42
C SER A 42 21.22 -8.80 -15.26
N GLY A 43 21.05 -7.51 -14.94
CA GLY A 43 20.04 -6.65 -15.55
C GLY A 43 18.62 -6.93 -15.06
N GLN A 44 18.46 -7.78 -14.03
CA GLN A 44 17.17 -8.10 -13.43
C GLN A 44 17.28 -8.22 -11.90
N LEU A 45 16.37 -7.55 -11.20
CA LEU A 45 16.19 -7.68 -9.76
C LEU A 45 14.86 -8.34 -9.45
N LYS A 46 14.87 -9.23 -8.47
CA LYS A 46 13.67 -9.86 -7.93
C LYS A 46 13.62 -9.67 -6.43
N VAL A 47 12.42 -9.40 -5.92
CA VAL A 47 12.12 -9.41 -4.51
C VAL A 47 10.76 -10.05 -4.29
N GLU A 48 10.67 -10.85 -3.24
CA GLU A 48 9.42 -11.36 -2.70
C GLU A 48 9.14 -10.70 -1.36
N LEU A 49 7.94 -10.17 -1.21
CA LEU A 49 7.48 -9.39 -0.07
C LEU A 49 6.25 -10.05 0.52
N GLN A 50 6.17 -10.07 1.86
CA GLN A 50 5.01 -10.54 2.59
C GLN A 50 4.20 -9.35 3.10
N LEU A 51 2.95 -9.21 2.67
CA LEU A 51 1.99 -8.28 3.23
C LEU A 51 1.52 -8.74 4.61
N GLU A 52 1.07 -7.81 5.44
CA GLU A 52 0.59 -8.10 6.79
C GLU A 52 -0.67 -8.99 6.83
N ARG A 53 -1.48 -8.95 5.77
CA ARG A 53 -2.68 -9.79 5.61
C ARG A 53 -3.01 -9.96 4.14
N ALA A 54 -3.81 -10.98 3.82
CA ALA A 54 -4.33 -11.18 2.46
C ALA A 54 -5.44 -10.18 2.16
N VAL A 55 -5.29 -9.40 1.08
CA VAL A 55 -6.24 -8.36 0.70
C VAL A 55 -6.45 -8.31 -0.80
N PRO A 56 -7.64 -7.89 -1.27
CA PRO A 56 -7.82 -7.51 -2.66
C PRO A 56 -7.05 -6.22 -2.92
N ILE A 57 -6.17 -6.25 -3.91
CA ILE A 57 -5.33 -5.10 -4.26
C ILE A 57 -6.16 -4.13 -5.12
N GLY A 58 -6.37 -2.92 -4.62
CA GLY A 58 -7.08 -1.88 -5.36
C GLY A 58 -6.17 -1.05 -6.26
N TYR A 59 -5.00 -0.64 -5.75
CA TYR A 59 -3.97 -0.01 -6.55
C TYR A 59 -2.57 -0.21 -5.96
N ILE A 60 -1.56 0.00 -6.79
CA ILE A 60 -0.15 -0.02 -6.41
C ILE A 60 0.54 1.24 -6.91
N ASP A 61 1.11 2.04 -6.01
CA ASP A 61 2.01 3.12 -6.39
C ASP A 61 3.46 2.64 -6.41
N VAL A 62 4.18 3.01 -7.46
CA VAL A 62 5.57 2.65 -7.65
C VAL A 62 6.37 3.91 -7.91
N GLY A 63 7.37 4.15 -7.07
CA GLY A 63 8.45 5.08 -7.37
C GLY A 63 9.58 4.34 -8.09
N ASN A 64 9.87 4.70 -9.34
CA ASN A 64 10.97 4.10 -10.08
C ASN A 64 12.33 4.61 -9.55
N CYS A 65 13.38 3.78 -9.67
CA CYS A 65 14.76 4.22 -9.55
C CYS A 65 15.62 3.59 -10.65
N GLY A 66 15.31 3.95 -11.89
CA GLY A 66 16.08 3.52 -13.07
C GLY A 66 15.77 2.12 -13.58
N SER A 67 14.67 1.48 -13.18
CA SER A 67 14.16 0.28 -13.84
C SER A 67 13.47 0.65 -15.16
N ALA A 68 13.72 -0.14 -16.22
CA ALA A 68 13.04 0.02 -17.50
C ALA A 68 11.66 -0.66 -17.49
N PHE A 69 11.59 -1.84 -16.91
CA PHE A 69 10.37 -2.63 -16.81
C PHE A 69 10.13 -3.08 -15.36
N LEU A 70 8.86 -3.15 -14.99
CA LEU A 70 8.39 -3.74 -13.75
C LEU A 70 7.28 -4.74 -14.05
N GLN A 71 7.40 -5.94 -13.48
CA GLN A 71 6.34 -6.93 -13.41
C GLN A 71 6.01 -7.19 -11.93
N ILE A 72 4.72 -7.37 -11.63
CA ILE A 72 4.24 -7.70 -10.29
C ILE A 72 3.44 -9.00 -10.39
N ASP A 73 3.91 -10.02 -9.70
CA ASP A 73 3.17 -11.26 -9.53
C ASP A 73 2.70 -11.39 -8.08
N VAL A 74 1.62 -12.13 -7.89
CA VAL A 74 0.93 -12.30 -6.61
C VAL A 74 0.75 -13.77 -6.28
N GLY A 75 0.69 -14.06 -4.98
CA GLY A 75 0.44 -15.40 -4.48
C GLY A 75 -0.11 -15.36 -3.07
N ARG A 76 -0.28 -16.54 -2.46
CA ARG A 76 -0.56 -16.65 -1.03
C ARG A 76 0.54 -17.35 -0.27
N SER A 77 0.85 -16.87 0.92
CA SER A 77 1.80 -17.50 1.84
C SER A 77 1.39 -18.93 2.23
N SER A 78 0.08 -19.20 2.22
CA SER A 78 -0.51 -20.51 2.48
C SER A 78 -0.47 -21.48 1.29
N TRP A 79 0.03 -21.05 0.13
CA TRP A 79 0.16 -21.93 -1.03
C TRP A 79 1.32 -22.89 -0.86
N SER A 80 1.21 -24.05 -1.50
CA SER A 80 2.30 -24.98 -1.62
C SER A 80 3.42 -24.38 -2.49
N LEU A 81 4.67 -24.76 -2.22
CA LEU A 81 5.86 -24.18 -2.86
C LEU A 81 5.93 -24.44 -4.37
N ASP A 82 5.23 -25.48 -4.85
CA ASP A 82 5.11 -25.86 -6.25
C ASP A 82 4.07 -25.02 -7.01
N ARG A 83 3.20 -24.30 -6.31
CA ARG A 83 2.20 -23.45 -6.96
C ARG A 83 2.86 -22.18 -7.50
N PRO A 84 2.75 -21.89 -8.80
CA PRO A 84 3.34 -20.68 -9.37
C PRO A 84 2.58 -19.43 -8.92
N PHE A 85 3.32 -18.33 -8.80
CA PHE A 85 2.72 -16.99 -8.68
C PHE A 85 1.89 -16.66 -9.92
N VAL A 86 0.84 -15.86 -9.72
CA VAL A 86 -0.03 -15.36 -10.79
C VAL A 86 0.37 -13.93 -11.13
N THR A 87 0.49 -13.59 -12.41
CA THR A 87 0.83 -12.21 -12.80
C THR A 87 -0.36 -11.28 -12.57
N LEU A 88 -0.16 -10.26 -11.72
CA LEU A 88 -1.13 -9.18 -11.50
C LEU A 88 -0.87 -8.04 -12.49
N LEU A 89 0.36 -7.53 -12.50
CA LEU A 89 0.79 -6.50 -13.44
C LEU A 89 1.77 -7.14 -14.44
N PRO A 90 1.46 -7.18 -15.75
CA PRO A 90 2.40 -7.69 -16.74
C PRO A 90 3.64 -6.79 -16.80
N ALA A 91 4.71 -7.28 -17.42
CA ALA A 91 5.95 -6.52 -17.59
C ALA A 91 5.69 -5.16 -18.28
N THR A 92 5.61 -4.11 -17.48
CA THR A 92 5.16 -2.79 -17.90
C THR A 92 6.35 -1.84 -17.96
N MET A 93 6.46 -1.07 -19.04
CA MET A 93 7.55 -0.13 -19.24
C MET A 93 7.40 1.10 -18.34
N LEU A 94 8.37 1.31 -17.45
CA LEU A 94 8.51 2.51 -16.61
C LEU A 94 9.45 3.55 -17.23
N MET A 95 10.46 3.10 -17.99
CA MET A 95 11.47 3.95 -18.58
C MET A 95 11.92 3.36 -19.93
N SER A 96 11.94 4.19 -20.97
CA SER A 96 12.35 3.77 -22.31
C SER A 96 13.87 3.88 -22.51
N LEU A 97 14.39 3.30 -23.60
CA LEU A 97 15.79 3.50 -23.99
C LEU A 97 16.11 4.97 -24.28
N ALA A 98 15.15 5.72 -24.84
CA ALA A 98 15.32 7.15 -25.11
C ALA A 98 15.45 7.95 -23.81
N ASP A 99 14.62 7.62 -22.80
CA ASP A 99 14.70 8.23 -21.47
C ASP A 99 16.05 7.97 -20.83
N LEU A 100 16.58 6.75 -20.93
CA LEU A 100 17.90 6.41 -20.40
C LEU A 100 19.02 7.22 -21.04
N LYS A 101 19.03 7.33 -22.38
CA LYS A 101 20.04 8.11 -23.09
C LYS A 101 20.01 9.59 -22.71
N GLN A 102 18.84 10.11 -22.37
CA GLN A 102 18.64 11.51 -21.96
C GLN A 102 18.71 11.72 -20.44
N GLY A 103 18.85 10.67 -19.64
CA GLY A 103 18.82 10.75 -18.18
C GLY A 103 17.46 11.16 -17.59
N LYS A 104 16.36 11.00 -18.34
CA LYS A 104 15.00 11.38 -17.92
C LYS A 104 14.26 10.21 -17.27
N ASN A 105 13.18 10.48 -16.54
CA ASN A 105 12.24 9.49 -16.01
C ASN A 105 12.84 8.39 -15.11
N ARG A 106 14.08 8.56 -14.63
CA ARG A 106 14.73 7.63 -13.70
C ARG A 106 13.96 7.51 -12.37
N SER A 107 13.39 8.61 -11.89
CA SER A 107 12.66 8.72 -10.63
C SER A 107 11.15 8.94 -10.82
N GLY A 108 10.60 8.51 -11.96
CA GLY A 108 9.17 8.67 -12.25
C GLY A 108 8.30 7.84 -11.29
N VAL A 109 7.16 8.39 -10.90
CA VAL A 109 6.15 7.68 -10.10
C VAL A 109 5.02 7.24 -11.03
N ARG A 110 4.55 5.99 -10.87
CA ARG A 110 3.38 5.47 -11.58
C ARG A 110 2.45 4.76 -10.61
N MET A 111 1.16 5.08 -10.74
CA MET A 111 0.07 4.38 -10.06
C MET A 111 -0.50 3.35 -11.04
N PHE A 112 -0.63 2.10 -10.58
CA PHE A 112 -1.30 1.02 -11.28
C PHE A 112 -2.63 0.72 -10.60
N LYS A 113 -3.71 0.69 -11.36
CA LYS A 113 -5.08 0.48 -10.88
C LYS A 113 -5.69 -0.74 -11.56
N ASP A 114 -6.97 -1.00 -11.28
CA ASP A 114 -7.70 -2.15 -11.82
C ASP A 114 -7.56 -2.33 -13.34
N ASP A 115 -7.61 -1.25 -14.12
CA ASP A 115 -7.44 -1.29 -15.59
C ASP A 115 -6.06 -1.79 -16.05
N ASP A 116 -5.03 -1.69 -15.20
CA ASP A 116 -3.67 -2.17 -15.48
C ASP A 116 -3.47 -3.64 -15.05
N PHE A 117 -4.39 -4.19 -14.25
CA PHE A 117 -4.28 -5.51 -13.67
C PHE A 117 -4.91 -6.59 -14.56
N LEU A 118 -4.31 -7.78 -14.57
CA LEU A 118 -4.86 -8.91 -15.30
C LEU A 118 -6.03 -9.53 -14.52
N ALA A 119 -7.13 -9.78 -15.24
CA ALA A 119 -8.37 -10.34 -14.70
C ALA A 119 -8.21 -11.63 -13.85
N PRO A 120 -7.29 -12.58 -14.13
CA PRO A 120 -7.11 -13.77 -13.30
C PRO A 120 -6.58 -13.48 -11.89
N ALA A 121 -5.98 -12.31 -11.68
CA ALA A 121 -5.42 -11.88 -10.40
C ALA A 121 -6.21 -10.74 -9.75
N SER A 122 -6.89 -9.90 -10.53
CA SER A 122 -7.70 -8.81 -9.98
C SER A 122 -8.92 -9.35 -9.20
N GLY A 123 -9.31 -8.63 -8.15
CA GLY A 123 -10.45 -8.98 -7.27
C GLY A 123 -10.18 -10.08 -6.23
N GLU A 124 -9.16 -10.90 -6.43
CA GLU A 124 -8.72 -11.92 -5.46
C GLU A 124 -7.86 -11.32 -4.33
N SER A 125 -7.82 -12.00 -3.18
CA SER A 125 -7.01 -11.59 -2.03
C SER A 125 -5.61 -12.20 -2.05
N TRP A 126 -4.60 -11.35 -1.84
CA TRP A 126 -3.18 -11.69 -1.94
C TRP A 126 -2.40 -11.19 -0.72
N ASP A 127 -1.43 -11.97 -0.25
CA ASP A 127 -0.50 -11.57 0.82
C ASP A 127 0.99 -11.75 0.45
N ARG A 128 1.29 -12.40 -0.69
CA ARG A 128 2.64 -12.49 -1.25
C ARG A 128 2.71 -11.65 -2.52
N LEU A 129 3.70 -10.76 -2.59
CA LEU A 129 4.05 -10.01 -3.79
C LEU A 129 5.43 -10.42 -4.28
N ARG A 130 5.58 -10.63 -5.58
CA ARG A 130 6.88 -10.80 -6.23
C ARG A 130 7.07 -9.71 -7.27
N LEU A 131 8.04 -8.84 -7.05
CA LEU A 131 8.41 -7.80 -7.99
C LEU A 131 9.59 -8.28 -8.84
N THR A 132 9.51 -8.08 -10.15
CA THR A 132 10.63 -8.27 -11.07
C THR A 132 10.92 -6.96 -11.78
N CYS A 133 12.03 -6.32 -11.42
CA CYS A 133 12.52 -5.10 -12.05
C CYS A 133 13.59 -5.46 -13.09
N SER A 134 13.52 -4.90 -14.29
CA SER A 134 14.52 -5.16 -15.34
C SER A 134 15.08 -3.87 -15.94
N GLN A 135 16.37 -3.87 -16.24
CA GLN A 135 17.06 -2.78 -16.94
C GLN A 135 17.97 -3.36 -18.04
N PRO A 136 17.42 -3.65 -19.23
CA PRO A 136 18.17 -4.28 -20.31
C PRO A 136 19.07 -3.31 -21.08
N PHE A 137 18.87 -1.99 -20.92
CA PHE A 137 19.52 -0.99 -21.75
C PHE A 137 20.91 -0.56 -21.23
N THR A 138 21.22 -0.85 -19.96
CA THR A 138 22.54 -0.61 -19.37
C THR A 138 22.83 -1.58 -18.24
N ARG A 139 24.08 -2.04 -18.15
CA ARG A 139 24.59 -2.86 -17.04
C ARG A 139 25.54 -2.10 -16.11
N GLN A 140 25.78 -0.83 -16.40
CA GLN A 140 26.80 -0.03 -15.70
C GLN A 140 26.22 0.67 -14.46
N GLN A 141 24.95 1.06 -14.51
CA GLN A 141 24.30 1.82 -13.44
C GLN A 141 23.46 0.90 -12.57
N SER A 142 23.49 1.13 -11.26
CA SER A 142 22.53 0.49 -10.35
C SER A 142 21.12 0.97 -10.66
N PHE A 143 20.14 0.09 -10.45
CA PHE A 143 18.73 0.37 -10.67
C PHE A 143 17.88 -0.35 -9.63
N GLY A 144 16.62 0.01 -9.53
CA GLY A 144 15.66 -0.60 -8.62
C GLY A 144 14.45 0.29 -8.43
N LEU A 145 13.89 0.32 -7.22
CA LEU A 145 12.67 1.07 -6.91
C LEU A 145 12.92 2.04 -5.75
N ALA A 146 12.36 3.24 -5.86
CA ALA A 146 12.38 4.24 -4.80
C ALA A 146 11.41 3.86 -3.67
N PHE A 147 10.20 3.43 -4.01
CA PHE A 147 9.22 2.95 -3.05
C PHE A 147 8.18 2.05 -3.73
N LEU A 148 7.45 1.29 -2.90
CA LEU A 148 6.27 0.52 -3.29
C LEU A 148 5.17 0.80 -2.25
N ARG A 149 3.98 1.20 -2.70
CA ARG A 149 2.80 1.32 -1.83
C ARG A 149 1.69 0.47 -2.39
N VAL A 150 1.11 -0.38 -1.54
CA VAL A 150 0.01 -1.27 -1.89
C VAL A 150 -1.21 -0.78 -1.13
N CYS A 151 -2.32 -0.59 -1.82
CA CYS A 151 -3.58 -0.19 -1.20
C CYS A 151 -4.67 -1.21 -1.48
N SER A 152 -5.40 -1.57 -0.44
CA SER A 152 -6.53 -2.49 -0.52
C SER A 152 -7.76 -1.79 -1.06
N SER A 153 -8.55 -2.52 -1.86
CA SER A 153 -9.87 -2.05 -2.29
C SER A 153 -10.93 -2.12 -1.18
N LEU A 154 -10.65 -2.81 -0.06
CA LEU A 154 -11.51 -2.78 1.13
C LEU A 154 -11.42 -1.40 1.81
N ASP A 155 -12.59 -0.87 2.19
CA ASP A 155 -12.65 0.28 3.10
C ASP A 155 -12.18 -0.12 4.49
N SER A 156 -11.39 0.75 5.12
CA SER A 156 -10.83 0.59 6.46
C SER A 156 -11.95 0.47 7.47
N LEU A 157 -12.32 -0.75 7.84
CA LEU A 157 -13.23 -1.03 8.94
C LEU A 157 -12.45 -1.55 10.15
N ASP A 158 -11.40 -0.83 10.59
CA ASP A 158 -10.73 -1.11 11.85
C ASP A 158 -9.97 0.13 12.32
N ASP A 159 -10.69 1.00 13.02
CA ASP A 159 -10.08 1.91 13.99
C ASP A 159 -10.09 1.14 15.34
N PRO A 160 -8.94 0.90 15.99
CA PRO A 160 -8.92 0.16 17.24
C PRO A 160 -9.37 1.08 18.37
N VAL A 161 -10.64 1.00 18.77
CA VAL A 161 -11.07 1.46 20.10
C VAL A 161 -10.42 0.54 21.13
N GLY A 162 -9.25 0.96 21.61
CA GLY A 162 -8.63 0.44 22.81
C GLY A 162 -9.30 1.01 24.05
N GLY A 163 -9.65 0.13 24.99
CA GLY A 163 -9.95 0.49 26.36
C GLY A 163 -10.69 -0.60 27.13
N PRO A 164 -10.02 -1.42 27.97
CA PRO A 164 -10.68 -2.31 28.90
C PRO A 164 -11.19 -1.51 30.10
N SER A 165 -12.46 -1.65 30.47
CA SER A 165 -12.97 -1.14 31.75
C SER A 165 -13.68 -2.27 32.49
N ALA A 166 -13.23 -2.46 33.73
CA ALA A 166 -13.52 -3.54 34.65
C ALA A 166 -15.01 -3.67 35.03
N PRO A 167 -15.43 -4.82 35.61
CA PRO A 167 -16.80 -4.97 36.11
C PRO A 167 -16.89 -4.35 37.51
N GLU A 168 -17.56 -3.20 37.63
CA GLU A 168 -17.98 -2.67 38.93
C GLU A 168 -19.44 -3.06 39.24
N SER A 169 -19.62 -3.36 40.52
CA SER A 169 -20.78 -3.93 41.20
C SER A 169 -22.14 -3.34 40.83
N SER A 170 -23.10 -4.22 40.53
CA SER A 170 -24.53 -3.87 40.50
C SER A 170 -25.14 -4.01 41.89
N ARG A 171 -25.48 -2.86 42.52
CA ARG A 171 -26.40 -2.77 43.66
C ARG A 171 -27.66 -2.03 43.20
N LEU A 172 -28.80 -2.63 43.54
CA LEU A 172 -30.20 -2.25 43.26
C LEU A 172 -30.52 -0.74 43.30
N SER A 173 -31.49 -0.29 42.48
CA SER A 173 -32.88 0.04 42.93
C SER A 173 -33.74 0.68 41.82
N GLN A 174 -35.03 0.32 41.81
CA GLN A 174 -36.12 0.74 40.92
C GLN A 174 -36.66 2.17 41.18
N GLY A 175 -37.28 2.76 40.15
CA GLY A 175 -38.22 3.91 40.19
C GLY A 175 -38.10 4.75 38.90
N SER A 176 -38.91 4.52 37.87
CA SER A 176 -40.24 5.10 37.57
C SER A 176 -40.24 6.54 37.03
N ASP A 177 -40.77 6.63 35.80
CA ASP A 177 -41.47 7.73 35.11
C ASP A 177 -40.74 8.93 34.47
N ALA A 178 -41.36 9.35 33.35
CA ALA A 178 -41.26 10.60 32.59
C ALA A 178 -40.23 10.72 31.45
N GLN A 179 -40.75 10.42 30.27
CA GLN A 179 -40.50 11.05 28.96
C GLN A 179 -39.94 12.48 29.02
N GLU A 180 -38.70 12.70 28.56
CA GLU A 180 -38.31 13.93 27.84
C GLU A 180 -37.11 13.67 26.94
N SER A 181 -37.29 14.03 25.66
CA SER A 181 -36.26 14.02 24.63
C SER A 181 -35.16 15.02 24.98
N SER A 182 -33.90 14.63 24.84
CA SER A 182 -32.76 15.52 25.06
C SER A 182 -31.65 15.26 24.04
N PRO A 183 -30.87 16.29 23.69
CA PRO A 183 -30.73 16.69 22.30
C PRO A 183 -29.39 16.27 21.71
N SER A 184 -29.38 16.18 20.38
CA SER A 184 -28.18 15.87 19.62
C SER A 184 -27.06 16.89 19.91
N PRO A 185 -25.81 16.43 20.12
CA PRO A 185 -24.70 17.27 20.60
C PRO A 185 -24.25 18.38 19.63
N TRP A 186 -24.81 18.45 18.43
CA TRP A 186 -24.48 19.46 17.42
C TRP A 186 -25.21 20.81 17.61
N LEU A 187 -26.23 20.88 18.47
CA LEU A 187 -26.95 22.13 18.77
C LEU A 187 -26.23 23.04 19.79
N ALA A 188 -25.12 22.58 20.37
CA ALA A 188 -24.29 23.34 21.30
C ALA A 188 -23.34 24.34 20.59
N ASN A 189 -23.22 24.26 19.26
CA ASN A 189 -22.37 25.16 18.49
C ASN A 189 -23.18 26.38 17.97
N PRO A 190 -22.84 27.62 18.39
CA PRO A 190 -23.56 28.83 17.97
C PRO A 190 -23.53 29.08 16.46
N SER A 191 -22.54 28.53 15.75
CA SER A 191 -22.41 28.63 14.29
C SER A 191 -23.41 27.73 13.55
N ILE A 192 -23.90 26.65 14.17
CA ILE A 192 -24.84 25.70 13.53
C ILE A 192 -26.29 26.16 13.72
N ARG A 193 -26.61 26.80 14.86
CA ARG A 193 -27.96 27.36 15.09
C ARG A 193 -28.34 28.43 14.07
N ARG A 194 -27.39 29.26 13.64
CA ARG A 194 -27.63 30.40 12.76
C ARG A 194 -27.95 30.02 11.32
N THR A 195 -27.56 28.83 10.88
CA THR A 195 -27.75 28.37 9.49
C THR A 195 -29.11 27.74 9.25
N PHE A 196 -29.75 27.19 10.29
CA PHE A 196 -30.98 26.40 10.15
C PHE A 196 -32.25 27.08 10.70
N PHE A 197 -32.11 28.15 11.51
CA PHE A 197 -33.24 28.92 12.04
C PHE A 197 -32.94 30.42 11.98
N PRO A 198 -33.17 31.08 10.83
CA PRO A 198 -33.09 32.54 10.77
C PRO A 198 -34.25 33.18 11.54
N ASP A 199 -33.96 34.25 12.29
CA ASP A 199 -34.97 35.02 13.03
C ASP A 199 -36.04 35.58 12.06
N PRO A 200 -37.32 35.57 12.45
CA PRO A 200 -38.37 36.20 11.66
C PRO A 200 -38.12 37.71 11.61
N GLN A 201 -38.02 38.26 10.39
CA GLN A 201 -38.02 39.70 10.19
C GLN A 201 -39.41 40.26 10.53
N THR A 202 -39.44 41.25 11.40
CA THR A 202 -40.62 42.08 11.73
C THR A 202 -41.11 42.84 10.52
#